data_AF-A0A3E1P4Z5-F1
#
_entry.id   AF-A0A3E1P4Z5-F1
#
_cell.length_a   1.000
_cell.length_b   1.000
_cell.length_c   1.000
_cell.angle_alpha   90.00
_cell.angle_beta   90.00
_cell.angle_gamma   90.00
#
_symmetry.space_group_name_H-M   'P 1'
#
loop_
_entity.id
_entity.type
_entity.pdbx_description
1 polymer ?
#
loop_
_entity_poly.entity_id
_entity_poly.type
_entity_poly.pdbx_seq_one_letter_code
_entity_poly.pdbx_strand_id
1 'polypeptide(L)' 'MFKTYGEALNAVSKAIDYYNRVRPHMSCNYLTPNEAYTKKGALSSKWKKRNKVMSNSHL' A
#
# COMPACT_ATOMS: atom_id res chain seq x y z
N MET A 1 -24.10 6.06 -8.19
CA MET A 1 -24.62 6.26 -6.82
C MET A 1 -25.26 4.95 -6.39
N PHE A 2 -24.95 4.42 -5.21
CA PHE A 2 -25.58 3.19 -4.71
C PHE A 2 -27.02 3.49 -4.27
N LYS A 3 -27.97 2.62 -4.60
CA LYS A 3 -29.40 2.82 -4.32
C LYS A 3 -29.79 2.30 -2.95
N THR A 4 -29.04 1.33 -2.44
CA THR A 4 -29.26 0.73 -1.12
C THR A 4 -27.95 0.58 -0.36
N TYR A 5 -28.08 0.46 0.96
CA TYR A 5 -26.95 0.11 1.81
C TYR A 5 -26.31 -1.22 1.39
N GLY A 6 -27.11 -2.23 1.02
CA GLY A 6 -26.60 -3.53 0.59
C GLY A 6 -25.76 -3.47 -0.69
N GLU A 7 -26.15 -2.64 -1.66
CA GLU A 7 -25.35 -2.40 -2.86
C GLU A 7 -24.00 -1.76 -2.54
N ALA A 8 -24.02 -0.73 -1.69
CA ALA A 8 -22.80 -0.05 -1.24
C ALA A 8 -21.87 -1.01 -0.50
N LEU A 9 -22.41 -1.79 0.44
CA LEU A 9 -21.67 -2.77 1.22
C LEU A 9 -21.01 -3.81 0.31
N ASN A 10 -21.74 -4.35 -0.67
CA ASN A 10 -21.21 -5.33 -1.60
C ASN A 10 -20.07 -4.74 -2.46
N ALA A 11 -20.25 -3.52 -2.98
CA ALA A 11 -19.23 -2.87 -3.80
C ALA A 11 -17.95 -2.58 -2.99
N VAL A 12 -18.09 -2.08 -1.76
CA VAL A 12 -16.97 -1.85 -0.85
C VAL A 12 -16.28 -3.16 -0.49
N SER A 13 -17.03 -4.21 -0.17
CA SER A 13 -16.47 -5.53 0.16
C SER A 13 -15.65 -6.10 -0.99
N LYS A 14 -16.14 -5.99 -2.23
CA LYS A 14 -15.41 -6.40 -3.44
C LYS A 14 -14.13 -5.58 -3.63
N ALA A 15 -14.18 -4.27 -3.39
CA ALA A 15 -13.00 -3.41 -3.51
C ALA A 15 -11.93 -3.77 -2.47
N ILE A 16 -12.34 -4.06 -1.23
CA ILE A 16 -11.43 -4.51 -0.16
C ILE A 16 -10.80 -5.86 -0.53
N ASP A 17 -11.60 -6.83 -0.98
CA ASP A 17 -11.09 -8.15 -1.37
C ASP A 17 -10.08 -8.04 -2.52
N TYR A 18 -10.39 -7.23 -3.53
CA TYR A 18 -9.50 -6.96 -4.66
C TYR A 18 -8.19 -6.30 -4.22
N TYR A 19 -8.25 -5.33 -3.31
CA TYR A 19 -7.06 -4.69 -2.74
C TYR A 19 -6.15 -5.70 -2.02
N ASN A 20 -6.74 -6.62 -1.25
CA ASN A 20 -6.03 -7.57 -0.42
C ASN A 20 -5.47 -8.78 -1.20
N ARG A 21 -6.13 -9.18 -2.29
CA ARG A 21 -5.84 -10.46 -2.98
C ARG A 21 -5.37 -10.35 -4.41
N VAL A 22 -5.67 -9.26 -5.10
CA VAL A 22 -5.41 -9.16 -6.54
C VAL A 22 -4.39 -8.10 -6.86
N ARG A 23 -4.48 -6.92 -6.24
CA ARG A 23 -3.62 -5.79 -6.59
C ARG A 23 -2.26 -5.89 -5.89
N PRO A 24 -1.14 -6.01 -6.62
CA PRO A 24 0.18 -5.90 -6.02
C PRO A 24 0.49 -4.43 -5.71
N HIS A 25 1.08 -4.17 -4.54
CA HIS A 25 1.36 -2.80 -4.09
C HIS A 25 2.85 -2.57 -3.88
N MET A 26 3.31 -1.37 -4.24
CA MET A 26 4.71 -0.96 -4.06
C MET A 26 5.16 -1.02 -2.58
N SER A 27 4.27 -0.66 -1.65
CA SER A 27 4.52 -0.76 -0.20
C SER A 27 4.71 -2.20 0.27
N CYS A 28 4.13 -3.17 -0.43
CA CYS A 28 4.23 -4.60 -0.20
C CYS A 28 5.33 -5.25 -1.05
N ASN A 29 6.31 -4.47 -1.53
CA ASN A 29 7.36 -4.94 -2.45
C ASN A 29 6.79 -5.60 -3.73
N TYR A 30 5.71 -5.02 -4.26
CA TYR A 30 4.97 -5.54 -5.42
C TYR A 30 4.34 -6.92 -5.20
N LEU A 31 4.02 -7.24 -3.94
CA LEU A 31 3.12 -8.34 -3.58
C LEU A 31 1.74 -7.78 -3.24
N THR A 32 0.73 -8.65 -3.24
CA THR A 32 -0.55 -8.33 -2.60
C THR A 32 -0.40 -8.28 -1.07
N PRO A 33 -1.28 -7.60 -0.34
CA PRO A 33 -1.23 -7.56 1.12
C PRO A 33 -1.27 -8.96 1.75
N ASN A 34 -2.09 -9.86 1.20
CA ASN A 34 -2.17 -11.24 1.67
C ASN A 34 -0.85 -12.00 1.46
N GLU A 35 -0.23 -11.87 0.29
CA GLU A 35 1.06 -12.51 0.03
C GLU A 35 2.16 -11.93 0.92
N ALA A 36 2.21 -10.60 1.05
CA ALA A 36 3.20 -9.91 1.89
C ALA A 36 3.08 -10.32 3.37
N TYR A 37 1.86 -10.50 3.88
CA TYR A 37 1.61 -10.98 5.24
C TYR A 37 2.27 -12.34 5.53
N THR A 38 2.35 -13.22 4.53
CA THR A 38 3.00 -14.54 4.69
C THR A 38 4.53 -14.47 4.69
N LYS A 39 5.12 -13.36 4.22
CA LYS A 39 6.57 -13.18 4.18
C LYS A 39 7.07 -12.65 5.52
N LYS A 40 8.22 -13.15 5.96
CA LYS A 40 8.91 -12.67 7.16
C LYS A 40 10.05 -11.73 6.78
N GLY A 41 10.33 -10.75 7.64
CA GLY A 41 11.41 -9.78 7.45
C GLY A 41 10.91 -8.38 7.08
N ALA A 42 11.83 -7.43 7.05
CA ALA A 42 11.52 -6.04 6.74
C ALA A 42 11.27 -5.83 5.24
N LEU A 43 10.23 -5.07 4.92
CA LEU A 43 9.98 -4.63 3.55
C LEU A 43 10.90 -3.46 3.19
N SER A 44 11.59 -3.54 2.06
CA SER A 44 12.44 -2.44 1.59
C SER A 44 11.56 -1.25 1.20
N SER A 45 11.79 -0.09 1.82
CA SER A 45 11.14 1.15 1.37
C SER A 45 11.55 1.47 -0.08
N LYS A 46 10.55 1.69 -0.94
CA LYS A 46 10.76 2.11 -2.35
C LYS A 46 10.64 3.62 -2.54
N TRP A 47 10.32 4.36 -1.48
CA TRP A 47 10.21 5.81 -1.53
C TRP A 47 11.58 6.43 -1.81
N LYS A 48 11.63 7.41 -2.73
CA LYS A 48 12.84 8.22 -2.93
C LYS A 48 13.15 8.92 -1.61
N LYS A 49 14.33 8.65 -1.05
CA LYS A 49 14.80 9.37 0.13
C LYS A 49 15.03 10.83 -0.27
N ARG A 50 14.55 11.77 0.55
CA ARG A 50 14.90 13.18 0.37
C ARG A 50 16.40 13.30 0.60
N ASN A 51 17.14 13.81 -0.39
CA ASN A 51 18.55 14.13 -0.20
C ASN A 51 18.63 15.17 0.92
N LYS A 52 19.36 14.85 1.98
CA LYS A 52 19.76 15.87 2.96
C LYS A 52 20.67 16.80 2.18
N VAL A 53 20.17 17.97 1.81
CA VAL A 53 21.05 19.05 1.37
C VAL A 53 21.94 19.28 2.58
N MET A 54 23.23 18.92 2.46
CA MET A 54 24.23 19.31 3.44
C MET A 54 24.26 20.83 3.39
N SER A 55 23.51 21.47 4.29
CA SER A 55 23.71 22.89 4.58
C SER A 55 25.13 22.98 5.11
N ASN A 56 26.05 23.53 4.31
CA ASN A 56 27.34 23.97 4.81
C ASN A 56 27.08 25.11 5.80
N SER A 57 26.75 24.74 7.03
CA SER A 57 26.69 25.61 8.18
C SER A 57 27.92 25.34 9.02
N HIS A 58 29.08 25.77 8.56
CA HIS A 58 30.24 26.00 9.41
C HIS A 58 31.08 27.11 8.79
N LEU A 59 31.06 28.25 9.50
CA LEU A 59 32.09 29.28 9.68
C LEU A 59 32.81 29.80 8.43
#